data_AF-A0A944XNV0-F1
#
_entry.id   AF-A0A944XNV0-F1
#
_cell.length_a   1.000
_cell.length_b   1.000
_cell.length_c   1.000
_cell.angle_alpha   90.00
_cell.angle_beta   90.00
_cell.angle_gamma   90.00
#
_symmetry.space_group_name_H-M   'P 1'
#
loop_
_entity.id
_entity.type
_entity.pdbx_description
1 polymer ?
#
loop_
_entity_poly.entity_id
_entity_poly.type
_entity_poly.pdbx_seq_one_letter_code
_entity_poly.pdbx_strand_id
1 'polypeptide(L)'
;MSVATVYSRAIVGMAETAVKESKDRVRSALLNSQFNFPPQRITINLAPADLPKEGGRFDLPIALGILAASGQVPIASLKDREFIGELGLTGELRSVRGVLPTALAAKESQRELVLPVVNVDEATFVSGGRVVGAEHLLAVCAHL
;
A
#
# COMPACT_ATOMS: atom_id res chain seq x y z
N MET A 1 12.63 -7.44 13.00
CA MET A 1 11.80 -8.35 13.81
C MET A 1 11.91 -7.88 15.25
N SER A 2 10.93 -7.12 15.74
CA SER A 2 10.87 -6.71 17.14
C SER A 2 9.43 -6.90 17.59
N VAL A 3 9.26 -7.81 18.56
CA VAL A 3 7.98 -8.13 19.19
C VAL A 3 7.85 -7.20 20.39
N ALA A 4 6.93 -6.25 20.33
CA ALA A 4 6.54 -5.42 21.46
C ALA A 4 5.05 -5.62 21.72
N THR A 5 4.74 -6.35 22.77
CA THR A 5 3.40 -6.45 23.35
C THR A 5 3.09 -5.13 24.04
N VAL A 6 2.13 -4.35 23.51
CA VAL A 6 1.55 -3.19 24.22
C VAL A 6 0.03 -3.21 24.09
N TYR A 7 -0.62 -3.01 25.24
CA TYR A 7 -2.05 -3.06 25.53
C TYR A 7 -2.79 -1.80 25.05
N SER A 8 -3.99 -1.98 24.47
CA SER A 8 -5.16 -1.08 24.35
C SER A 8 -4.99 0.44 24.15
N ARG A 9 -5.57 0.99 23.05
CA ARG A 9 -6.64 2.01 23.08
C ARG A 9 -7.11 2.39 21.66
N ALA A 10 -8.43 2.50 21.53
CA ALA A 10 -9.15 2.85 20.32
C ALA A 10 -8.69 4.18 19.72
N ILE A 11 -8.53 4.22 18.39
CA ILE A 11 -8.40 5.47 17.63
C ILE A 11 -9.84 5.95 17.40
N VAL A 12 -10.35 6.78 18.32
CA VAL A 12 -11.69 7.37 18.22
C VAL A 12 -11.57 8.68 17.43
N GLY A 13 -12.27 8.78 16.30
CA GLY A 13 -12.46 10.01 15.51
C GLY A 13 -11.85 9.98 14.10
N MET A 14 -12.74 10.04 13.09
CA MET A 14 -12.52 10.20 11.62
C MET A 14 -11.60 9.20 10.89
N ALA A 15 -10.52 8.73 11.50
CA ALA A 15 -9.62 7.72 10.94
C ALA A 15 -10.23 6.31 10.92
N GLU A 16 -11.16 5.99 11.83
CA GLU A 16 -11.77 4.66 11.92
C GLU A 16 -12.62 4.33 10.69
N THR A 17 -13.40 5.29 10.18
CA THR A 17 -14.25 5.09 9.01
C THR A 17 -13.42 4.90 7.74
N ALA A 18 -12.43 5.77 7.50
CA ALA A 18 -11.57 5.68 6.32
C ALA A 18 -10.75 4.37 6.30
N VAL A 19 -10.29 3.91 7.47
CA VAL A 19 -9.58 2.61 7.60
C VAL A 19 -10.53 1.44 7.39
N LYS A 20 -11.78 1.53 7.87
CA LYS A 20 -12.79 0.49 7.68
C LYS A 20 -13.21 0.39 6.21
N GLU A 21 -13.41 1.51 5.53
CA GLU A 21 -13.71 1.57 4.09
C GLU A 21 -12.54 1.03 3.25
N SER A 22 -11.30 1.41 3.59
CA SER A 22 -10.10 0.87 2.96
C SER A 22 -10.02 -0.64 3.12
N LYS A 23 -10.29 -1.18 4.32
CA LYS A 23 -10.32 -2.63 4.55
C LYS A 23 -11.31 -3.35 3.65
N ASP A 24 -12.53 -2.83 3.51
CA ASP A 24 -13.55 -3.47 2.67
C ASP A 24 -13.15 -3.40 1.19
N ARG A 25 -12.60 -2.28 0.71
CA ARG A 25 -12.04 -2.17 -0.65
C ARG A 25 -10.89 -3.13 -0.90
N VAL A 26 -9.90 -3.17 -0.01
CA VAL A 26 -8.74 -4.07 -0.11
C VAL A 26 -9.21 -5.52 -0.12
N ARG A 27 -10.18 -5.87 0.72
CA ARG A 27 -10.75 -7.22 0.73
C ARG A 27 -11.39 -7.56 -0.62
N SER A 28 -12.24 -6.68 -1.16
CA SER A 28 -12.86 -6.89 -2.47
C SER A 28 -11.82 -7.01 -3.58
N ALA A 29 -10.83 -6.12 -3.60
CA ALA A 29 -9.74 -6.11 -4.58
C ALA A 29 -8.96 -7.43 -4.57
N LEU A 30 -8.60 -7.93 -3.38
CA LEU A 30 -7.88 -9.19 -3.22
C LEU A 30 -8.70 -10.37 -3.73
N LEU A 31 -9.96 -10.49 -3.30
CA LEU A 31 -10.83 -11.59 -3.71
C LEU A 31 -11.11 -11.59 -5.22
N ASN A 32 -11.37 -10.42 -5.80
CA ASN A 32 -11.60 -10.27 -7.25
C ASN A 32 -10.32 -10.49 -8.07
N SER A 33 -9.14 -10.30 -7.46
CA SER A 33 -7.84 -10.63 -8.04
C SER A 33 -7.39 -12.08 -7.78
N GLN A 34 -8.30 -12.97 -7.37
CA GLN A 34 -8.01 -14.38 -7.09
C GLN A 34 -7.01 -14.63 -5.96
N PHE A 35 -6.83 -13.65 -5.06
CA PHE A 35 -6.07 -13.82 -3.83
C PHE A 35 -6.98 -14.21 -2.67
N ASN A 36 -6.39 -14.84 -1.67
CA ASN A 36 -7.05 -15.19 -0.43
C ASN A 36 -6.99 -14.03 0.55
N PHE A 37 -8.12 -13.73 1.20
CA PHE A 37 -8.14 -12.87 2.37
C PHE A 37 -8.13 -13.75 3.63
N PRO A 38 -7.11 -13.67 4.51
CA PRO A 38 -7.00 -14.60 5.62
C PRO A 38 -8.16 -14.38 6.62
N PRO A 39 -8.73 -15.46 7.20
CA PRO A 39 -9.84 -15.37 8.14
C PRO A 39 -9.42 -14.87 9.54
N GLN A 40 -8.11 -14.67 9.75
CA GLN A 40 -7.53 -14.29 11.03
C GLN A 40 -7.51 -12.77 11.21
N ARG A 41 -7.40 -12.32 12.47
CA ARG A 41 -7.26 -10.90 12.78
C ARG A 41 -5.89 -10.39 12.31
N ILE A 42 -5.90 -9.44 11.38
CA ILE A 42 -4.70 -8.77 10.88
C ILE A 42 -4.56 -7.43 11.61
N THR A 43 -3.38 -7.17 12.16
CA THR A 43 -3.02 -5.85 12.69
C THR A 43 -2.11 -5.16 11.70
N ILE A 44 -2.56 -4.04 11.15
CA ILE A 44 -1.76 -3.19 10.26
C ILE A 44 -1.38 -1.94 11.04
N ASN A 45 -0.09 -1.67 11.14
CA ASN A 45 0.38 -0.43 11.73
C ASN A 45 0.63 0.60 10.63
N LEU A 46 -0.14 1.68 10.61
CA LEU A 46 0.07 2.82 9.72
C LEU A 46 0.73 3.94 10.52
N ALA A 47 2.03 4.11 10.36
CA ALA A 47 2.80 5.19 10.98
C ALA A 47 3.10 6.30 9.96
N PRO A 48 3.22 7.58 10.39
CA PRO A 48 2.94 8.12 11.72
C PRO A 48 1.44 8.33 11.98
N ALA A 49 1.02 8.33 13.24
CA ALA A 49 -0.38 8.50 13.64
C ALA A 49 -0.92 9.92 13.32
N ASP A 50 -0.03 10.91 13.31
CA ASP A 50 -0.35 12.35 13.38
C ASP A 50 -0.70 12.99 12.02
N LEU A 51 -0.50 12.28 10.92
CA LEU A 51 -0.89 12.73 9.59
C LEU A 51 -2.26 12.18 9.21
N PRO A 52 -3.15 12.99 8.61
CA PRO A 52 -4.44 12.52 8.13
C PRO A 52 -4.22 11.39 7.12
N LYS A 53 -4.66 10.19 7.48
CA LYS A 53 -4.68 9.00 6.61
C LYS A 53 -5.94 8.99 5.77
N GLU A 54 -6.25 10.14 5.21
CA GLU A 54 -7.40 10.31 4.32
C GLU A 54 -7.00 9.88 2.91
N GLY A 55 -7.94 9.25 2.20
CA GLY A 55 -7.77 8.75 0.84
C GLY A 55 -7.26 7.30 0.75
N GLY A 56 -7.52 6.65 -0.38
CA GLY A 56 -7.21 5.24 -0.59
C GLY A 56 -5.75 4.94 -0.90
N ARG A 57 -4.83 5.92 -0.85
CA ARG A 57 -3.41 5.76 -1.24
C ARG A 57 -2.64 4.68 -0.48
N PHE A 58 -3.17 4.22 0.65
CA PHE A 58 -2.60 3.14 1.47
C PHE A 58 -3.18 1.76 1.13
N ASP A 59 -4.18 1.68 0.25
CA ASP A 59 -4.85 0.41 -0.07
C ASP A 59 -3.85 -0.58 -0.68
N LEU A 60 -2.98 -0.14 -1.61
CA LEU A 60 -1.94 -0.98 -2.21
C LEU A 60 -0.95 -1.54 -1.16
N PRO A 61 -0.24 -0.72 -0.36
CA PRO A 61 0.69 -1.24 0.63
C PRO A 61 0.00 -2.12 1.68
N ILE A 62 -1.26 -1.85 2.02
CA ILE A 62 -2.06 -2.71 2.90
C ILE A 62 -2.29 -4.09 2.24
N ALA A 63 -2.74 -4.11 0.98
CA ALA A 63 -2.97 -5.36 0.26
C ALA A 63 -1.69 -6.21 0.17
N LEU A 64 -0.56 -5.60 -0.17
CA LEU A 64 0.74 -6.28 -0.23
C LEU A 64 1.20 -6.81 1.13
N GLY A 65 0.96 -6.04 2.20
CA GLY A 65 1.23 -6.51 3.56
C GLY A 65 0.42 -7.75 3.95
N ILE A 66 -0.86 -7.78 3.55
CA ILE A 66 -1.74 -8.95 3.77
C ILE A 66 -1.25 -10.15 2.96
N LEU A 67 -0.91 -9.95 1.69
CA LEU A 67 -0.40 -11.01 0.82
C LEU A 67 0.93 -11.58 1.35
N ALA A 68 1.85 -10.73 1.79
CA ALA A 68 3.12 -11.17 2.34
C ALA A 68 2.95 -11.90 3.67
N ALA A 69 2.10 -11.38 4.57
CA ALA A 69 1.81 -12.02 5.86
C ALA A 69 1.11 -13.37 5.71
N SER A 70 0.34 -13.56 4.63
CA SER A 70 -0.33 -14.83 4.29
C SER A 70 0.50 -15.75 3.40
N GLY A 71 1.74 -15.36 3.05
CA GLY A 71 2.65 -16.17 2.22
C GLY A 71 2.27 -16.25 0.74
N GLN A 72 1.36 -15.40 0.26
CA GLN A 72 0.92 -15.35 -1.13
C GLN A 72 1.89 -14.56 -2.02
N VAL A 73 2.70 -13.69 -1.43
CA VAL A 73 3.87 -13.08 -2.08
C VAL A 73 5.10 -13.20 -1.17
N PRO A 74 6.31 -13.35 -1.72
CA PRO A 74 7.52 -13.43 -0.90
C PRO A 74 7.76 -12.11 -0.14
N ILE A 75 7.91 -12.14 1.18
CA ILE A 75 8.21 -10.91 1.94
C ILE A 75 9.50 -10.22 1.49
N ALA A 76 10.46 -11.00 0.98
CA ALA A 76 11.74 -10.49 0.50
C ALA A 76 11.61 -9.63 -0.78
N SER A 77 10.57 -9.82 -1.60
CA SER A 77 10.36 -9.01 -2.80
C SER A 77 9.87 -7.60 -2.51
N LEU A 78 9.27 -7.38 -1.34
CA LEU A 78 8.86 -6.06 -0.85
C LEU A 78 10.03 -5.23 -0.31
N LYS A 79 11.20 -5.86 -0.10
CA LYS A 79 12.38 -5.18 0.42
C LYS A 79 12.91 -4.17 -0.61
N ASP A 80 13.43 -3.04 -0.12
CA ASP A 80 14.06 -1.99 -0.93
C ASP A 80 13.08 -1.34 -1.95
N ARG A 81 11.77 -1.44 -1.66
CA ARG A 81 10.68 -0.84 -2.42
C ARG A 81 9.76 -0.02 -1.54
N GLU A 82 9.09 0.94 -2.17
CA GLU A 82 8.04 1.78 -1.61
C GLU A 82 6.78 1.63 -2.46
N PHE A 83 5.62 1.62 -1.81
CA PHE A 83 4.34 1.40 -2.50
C PHE A 83 3.36 2.49 -2.13
N ILE A 84 2.74 3.09 -3.14
CA ILE A 84 1.63 4.03 -2.97
C ILE A 84 0.58 3.71 -4.02
N GLY A 85 -0.71 3.72 -3.65
CA GLY A 85 -1.75 3.40 -4.62
C GLY A 85 -3.09 3.17 -3.96
N GLU A 86 -4.15 3.63 -4.63
CA GLU A 86 -5.52 3.31 -4.28
C GLU A 86 -5.99 2.09 -5.08
N LEU A 87 -6.65 1.16 -4.41
CA LEU A 87 -7.25 -0.01 -5.04
C LEU A 87 -8.73 0.24 -5.23
N GLY A 88 -9.20 0.07 -6.45
CA GLY A 88 -10.60 -0.14 -6.69
C GLY A 88 -11.02 -1.58 -6.40
N LEU A 89 -12.34 -1.81 -6.44
CA LEU A 89 -12.93 -3.07 -5.99
C LEU A 89 -12.49 -4.28 -6.84
N THR A 90 -12.06 -4.06 -8.08
CA THR A 90 -11.62 -5.14 -8.98
C THR A 90 -10.12 -5.39 -8.95
N GLY A 91 -9.36 -4.57 -8.20
CA GLY A 91 -7.90 -4.62 -8.13
C GLY A 91 -7.21 -3.59 -9.02
N GLU A 92 -7.97 -2.74 -9.72
CA GLU A 92 -7.42 -1.64 -10.51
C GLU A 92 -6.73 -0.61 -9.61
N LEU A 93 -5.58 -0.10 -10.06
CA LEU A 93 -4.85 0.95 -9.38
C LEU A 93 -5.34 2.32 -9.85
N ARG A 94 -5.82 3.12 -8.89
CA ARG A 94 -6.37 4.46 -9.11
C ARG A 94 -5.35 5.53 -8.75
N SER A 95 -5.50 6.69 -9.38
CA SER A 95 -4.62 7.83 -9.16
C SER A 95 -4.59 8.24 -7.69
N VAL A 96 -3.39 8.56 -7.20
CA VAL A 96 -3.18 9.08 -5.84
C VAL A 96 -2.59 10.48 -5.87
N ARG A 97 -2.71 11.20 -4.75
CA ARG A 97 -2.04 12.49 -4.53
C ARG A 97 -0.77 12.31 -3.70
N GLY A 98 0.13 13.27 -3.82
CA GLY A 98 1.38 13.27 -3.05
C GLY A 98 2.46 12.34 -3.63
N VAL A 99 2.45 12.19 -4.95
CA VAL A 99 3.41 11.33 -5.66
C VAL A 99 4.80 11.96 -5.62
N LEU A 100 4.93 13.26 -5.90
CA LEU A 100 6.21 13.98 -5.84
C LEU A 100 6.99 13.81 -4.52
N PRO A 101 6.42 14.13 -3.34
CA PRO A 101 7.15 13.96 -2.08
C PRO A 101 7.47 12.48 -1.80
N THR A 102 6.61 11.55 -2.24
CA THR A 102 6.86 10.11 -2.09
C THR A 102 8.02 9.65 -2.96
N ALA A 103 8.08 10.10 -4.22
CA ALA A 103 9.16 9.80 -5.15
C ALA A 103 10.50 10.37 -4.68
N LEU A 104 10.49 11.58 -4.10
CA LEU A 104 11.67 12.18 -3.48
C LEU A 104 12.18 11.33 -2.31
N ALA A 105 11.30 10.97 -1.38
CA ALA A 105 11.67 10.15 -0.22
C ALA A 105 12.16 8.75 -0.61
N ALA A 106 11.54 8.12 -1.62
CA ALA A 106 11.97 6.84 -2.16
C ALA A 106 13.37 6.93 -2.77
N LYS A 107 13.64 8.00 -3.55
CA LYS A 107 14.97 8.27 -4.11
C LYS A 107 16.03 8.45 -3.02
N GLU A 108 15.75 9.30 -2.02
CA GLU A 108 16.68 9.56 -0.91
C GLU A 108 17.00 8.29 -0.11
N SER A 109 16.01 7.40 0.01
CA SER A 109 16.16 6.09 0.65
C SER A 109 16.72 5.02 -0.28
N GLN A 110 17.06 5.36 -1.53
CA GLN A 110 17.51 4.44 -2.58
C GLN A 110 16.57 3.24 -2.80
N ARG A 111 15.25 3.47 -2.69
CA ARG A 111 14.20 2.46 -2.89
C ARG A 111 13.51 2.65 -4.25
N GLU A 112 12.98 1.56 -4.80
CA GLU A 112 12.12 1.62 -5.99
C GLU A 112 10.70 2.00 -5.58
N LEU A 113 10.13 3.03 -6.21
CA LEU A 113 8.74 3.42 -6.00
C LEU A 113 7.83 2.68 -6.98
N VAL A 114 6.87 1.92 -6.46
CA VAL A 114 5.80 1.30 -7.21
C VAL A 114 4.50 2.08 -6.98
N LEU A 115 3.85 2.50 -8.06
CA LEU A 115 2.69 3.39 -8.02
C LEU A 115 1.71 3.16 -9.19
N PRO A 116 0.51 3.78 -9.18
CA PRO A 116 -0.41 3.71 -10.32
C PRO A 116 0.24 4.25 -11.59
N VAL A 117 0.03 3.59 -12.73
CA VAL A 117 0.64 4.02 -14.01
C VAL A 117 0.31 5.48 -14.37
N VAL A 118 -0.91 5.92 -14.03
CA VAL A 118 -1.41 7.28 -14.25
C VAL A 118 -0.62 8.36 -13.49
N ASN A 119 0.17 7.97 -12.49
CA ASN A 119 0.98 8.86 -11.68
C ASN A 119 2.48 8.82 -12.07
N VAL A 120 2.89 7.98 -13.02
CA VAL A 120 4.31 7.81 -13.39
C VAL A 120 4.91 9.11 -13.89
N ASP A 121 4.21 9.84 -14.75
CA ASP A 121 4.68 11.12 -15.29
C ASP A 121 5.03 12.10 -14.16
N GLU A 122 4.17 12.20 -13.14
CA GLU A 122 4.43 13.02 -11.95
C GLU A 122 5.66 12.53 -11.16
N ALA A 123 5.81 11.22 -10.97
CA ALA A 123 6.96 10.66 -10.25
C ALA A 123 8.29 10.90 -10.98
N THR A 124 8.29 10.89 -12.32
CA THR A 124 9.52 11.05 -13.13
C THR A 124 10.12 12.45 -13.09
N PHE A 125 9.40 13.46 -12.60
CA PHE A 125 9.98 14.77 -12.31
C PHE A 125 11.12 14.69 -11.28
N VAL A 126 11.11 13.68 -10.41
CA VAL A 126 12.22 13.38 -9.49
C VAL A 126 13.31 12.63 -10.25
N SER A 127 14.25 13.39 -10.84
CA SER A 127 15.36 12.82 -11.62
C SER A 127 16.20 11.85 -10.78
N GLY A 128 16.51 10.69 -11.36
CA GLY A 128 17.31 9.63 -10.72
C GLY A 128 16.53 8.75 -9.72
N GLY A 129 15.21 8.91 -9.60
CA GLY A 129 14.36 7.95 -8.90
C GLY A 129 14.15 6.67 -9.71
N ARG A 130 14.03 5.52 -9.03
CA ARG A 130 13.57 4.26 -9.65
C ARG A 130 12.06 4.18 -9.48
N VAL A 131 11.33 4.17 -10.59
CA VAL A 131 9.86 4.29 -10.61
C VAL A 131 9.28 3.18 -11.47
N VAL A 132 8.26 2.48 -10.97
CA VAL A 132 7.53 1.43 -11.68
C VAL A 132 6.03 1.71 -11.60
N GLY A 133 5.41 1.89 -12.76
CA GLY A 133 3.96 2.05 -12.87
C GLY A 133 3.24 0.72 -13.03
N ALA A 134 2.09 0.57 -12.38
CA ALA A 134 1.19 -0.57 -12.57
C ALA A 134 -0.26 -0.11 -12.71
N GLU A 135 -1.03 -0.83 -13.53
CA GLU A 135 -2.48 -0.59 -13.72
C GLU A 135 -3.34 -1.39 -12.75
N HIS A 136 -2.79 -2.47 -12.19
CA HIS A 136 -3.56 -3.46 -11.45
C HIS A 136 -2.71 -4.14 -10.37
N LEU A 137 -3.34 -4.58 -9.29
CA LEU A 137 -2.70 -5.34 -8.20
C LEU A 137 -1.96 -6.58 -8.72
N LEU A 138 -2.56 -7.29 -9.68
CA LEU A 138 -1.94 -8.44 -10.35
C LEU A 138 -0.60 -8.09 -11.03
N ALA A 139 -0.53 -6.93 -11.70
CA ALA A 139 0.70 -6.46 -12.35
C ALA A 139 1.77 -6.12 -11.32
N VAL A 140 1.38 -5.54 -10.18
CA VAL A 140 2.31 -5.34 -9.05
C VAL A 140 2.84 -6.67 -8.56
N CYS A 141 1.97 -7.63 -8.26
CA CYS A 141 2.38 -8.95 -7.76
C CYS A 141 3.25 -9.73 -8.75
N ALA A 142 3.06 -9.56 -10.06
CA ALA A 142 3.92 -10.19 -11.08
C ALA A 142 5.32 -9.57 -11.15
N HIS A 143 5.50 -8.34 -10.67
CA HIS A 143 6.78 -7.62 -10.59
C HIS A 143 7.57 -7.90 -9.28
N LEU A 144 6.93 -8.62 -8.35
CA LEU A 144 7.48 -9.01 -7.05
C LEU A 144 8.16 -10.38 -7.11
#